data_AF-A0A6L4AT58-F1
#
_entry.id   AF-A0A6L4AT58-F1
#
_cell.length_a   1.000
_cell.length_b   1.000
_cell.length_c   1.000
_cell.angle_alpha   90.00
_cell.angle_beta   90.00
_cell.angle_gamma   90.00
#
_symmetry.space_group_name_H-M   'P 1'
#
loop_
_entity.id
_entity.type
_entity.pdbx_description
1 polymer ?
#
loop_
_entity_poly.entity_id
_entity_poly.type
_entity_poly.pdbx_seq_one_letter_code
_entity_poly.pdbx_strand_id
1 'polypeptide(L)'
;MRVVIVREAGDAWLVVTQADHARLAADLLALLRLPGLADHPRRAELLAAVADHDNGWWESDAAPRVEAARGRPLDFLSIPLDLRLEIWRRGIERFAAERPWGSALVAAHFLRLSAGRAGREAQE
;
A
#
# COMPACT_ATOMS: atom_id res chain seq x y z
N MET A 1 -15.67 0.29 2.57
CA MET A 1 -15.20 -1.04 3.04
C MET A 1 -13.81 -0.87 3.62
N ARG A 2 -13.35 -1.75 4.52
CA ARG A 2 -12.10 -1.56 5.30
C ARG A 2 -11.35 -2.89 5.39
N VAL A 3 -10.03 -2.88 5.17
CA VAL A 3 -9.33 -3.98 4.49
C VAL A 3 -7.85 -4.06 4.86
N VAL A 4 -7.29 -5.28 4.91
CA VAL A 4 -5.93 -5.66 5.34
C VAL A 4 -5.38 -6.80 4.46
N ILE A 5 -4.09 -7.15 4.55
CA ILE A 5 -3.56 -8.41 3.99
C ILE A 5 -3.90 -9.54 4.96
N VAL A 6 -4.54 -10.59 4.46
CA VAL A 6 -5.06 -11.70 5.27
C VAL A 6 -4.43 -13.01 4.82
N ARG A 7 -3.91 -13.80 5.76
CA ARG A 7 -3.43 -15.16 5.52
C ARG A 7 -4.06 -16.13 6.51
N GLU A 8 -4.49 -17.30 6.02
CA GLU A 8 -4.90 -18.41 6.88
C GLU A 8 -3.70 -18.95 7.68
N ALA A 9 -3.93 -19.27 8.95
CA ALA A 9 -2.97 -19.86 9.87
C ALA A 9 -3.65 -20.84 10.82
N GLY A 10 -4.07 -21.99 10.28
CA GLY A 10 -4.79 -23.01 11.06
C GLY A 10 -6.19 -22.53 11.45
N ASP A 11 -6.44 -22.39 12.75
CA ASP A 11 -7.68 -21.85 13.32
C ASP A 11 -7.64 -20.32 13.50
N ALA A 12 -6.55 -19.67 13.10
CA ALA A 12 -6.35 -18.23 13.21
C ALA A 12 -6.13 -17.54 11.85
N TRP A 13 -6.21 -16.22 11.89
CA TRP A 13 -5.88 -15.34 10.77
C TRP A 13 -4.65 -14.51 11.12
N LEU A 14 -3.68 -14.49 10.21
CA LEU A 14 -2.60 -13.50 10.24
C LEU A 14 -3.04 -12.29 9.43
N VAL A 15 -3.04 -11.14 10.09
CA VAL A 15 -3.50 -9.86 9.54
C VAL A 15 -2.30 -8.92 9.52
N VAL A 16 -1.93 -8.46 8.33
CA VAL A 16 -0.87 -7.47 8.14
C VAL A 16 -1.50 -6.20 7.59
N THR A 17 -1.33 -5.09 8.30
CA THR A 17 -1.81 -3.78 7.84
C THR A 17 -1.00 -3.34 6.62
N GLN A 18 -1.59 -2.52 5.75
CA GLN A 18 -0.87 -1.93 4.64
C GLN A 18 0.24 -0.98 5.13
N ALA A 19 0.04 -0.34 6.29
CA ALA A 19 1.09 0.45 6.94
C ALA A 19 2.32 -0.40 7.32
N ASP A 20 2.11 -1.59 7.91
CA ASP A 20 3.21 -2.47 8.29
C ASP A 20 3.90 -3.08 7.08
N HIS A 21 3.14 -3.42 6.02
CA HIS A 21 3.70 -3.79 4.73
C HIS A 21 4.63 -2.70 4.16
N ALA A 22 4.17 -1.46 4.16
CA ALA A 22 4.92 -0.34 3.61
C ALA A 22 6.21 -0.05 4.41
N ARG A 23 6.15 -0.11 5.74
CA ARG A 23 7.34 -0.01 6.60
C ARG A 23 8.35 -1.12 6.34
N LEU A 24 7.89 -2.38 6.27
CA LEU A 24 8.76 -3.50 5.95
C LEU A 24 9.43 -3.33 4.57
N ALA A 25 8.69 -2.82 3.57
CA ALA A 25 9.26 -2.53 2.26
C ALA A 25 10.37 -1.47 2.32
N ALA A 26 10.21 -0.45 3.16
CA ALA A 26 11.23 0.57 3.38
C ALA A 26 12.46 0.00 4.11
N ASP A 27 12.26 -0.86 5.11
CA ASP A 27 13.36 -1.54 5.82
C ASP A 27 14.17 -2.41 4.87
N LEU A 28 13.49 -3.19 4.01
CA LEU A 28 14.16 -3.97 2.97
C LEU A 28 14.95 -3.06 2.03
N LEU A 29 14.35 -1.97 1.55
CA LEU A 29 15.05 -1.02 0.69
C LEU A 29 16.26 -0.37 1.39
N ALA A 30 16.17 -0.10 2.69
CA ALA A 30 17.24 0.49 3.47
C ALA A 30 18.47 -0.43 3.57
N LEU A 31 18.25 -1.75 3.57
CA LEU A 31 19.30 -2.78 3.58
C LEU A 31 19.93 -3.00 2.19
N LEU A 32 19.19 -2.73 1.12
CA LEU A 32 19.70 -2.86 -0.24
C LEU A 32 20.70 -1.74 -0.58
N ARG A 33 21.90 -2.15 -1.03
CA ARG A 33 22.93 -1.23 -1.54
C ARG A 33 22.92 -1.19 -3.06
N LEU A 34 21.80 -0.76 -3.64
CA LEU A 34 21.67 -0.61 -5.09
C LEU A 34 22.51 0.59 -5.57
N PRO A 35 23.41 0.41 -6.55
CA PRO A 35 24.17 1.51 -7.13
C PRO A 35 23.25 2.65 -7.62
N GLY A 36 23.64 3.89 -7.34
CA GLY A 36 22.86 5.08 -7.67
C GLY A 36 21.67 5.36 -6.74
N LEU A 37 21.21 4.37 -5.96
CA LEU A 37 20.16 4.57 -4.95
C LEU A 37 20.73 4.75 -3.54
N ALA A 38 21.79 4.00 -3.22
CA ALA A 38 22.45 4.04 -1.92
C ALA A 38 23.02 5.43 -1.59
N ASP A 39 23.52 6.14 -2.60
CA ASP A 39 24.13 7.46 -2.46
C ASP A 39 23.24 8.59 -3.03
N HIS A 40 21.98 8.29 -3.36
CA HIS A 40 21.09 9.28 -3.95
C HIS A 40 20.84 10.43 -2.96
N PRO A 41 20.91 11.71 -3.38
CA PRO A 41 20.73 12.85 -2.47
C PRO A 41 19.35 12.90 -1.82
N ARG A 42 18.34 12.27 -2.44
CA ARG A 42 16.98 12.12 -1.89
C ARG A 42 16.71 10.76 -1.23
N ARG A 43 17.74 9.98 -0.86
CA ARG A 43 17.53 8.62 -0.31
C ARG A 43 16.63 8.61 0.92
N ALA A 44 16.79 9.57 1.84
CA ALA A 44 15.93 9.66 3.02
C ALA A 44 14.46 9.91 2.63
N GLU A 45 14.22 10.82 1.69
CA GLU A 45 12.88 11.12 1.17
C GLU A 45 12.27 9.91 0.44
N LEU A 46 13.09 9.13 -0.28
CA LEU A 46 12.66 7.90 -0.94
C LEU A 46 12.22 6.85 0.08
N LEU A 47 13.03 6.61 1.10
CA LEU A 47 12.70 5.66 2.17
C LEU A 47 11.41 6.06 2.88
N ALA A 48 11.22 7.36 3.14
CA ALA A 48 9.96 7.87 3.69
C ALA A 48 8.77 7.66 2.74
N ALA A 49 8.93 7.91 1.44
CA ALA A 49 7.89 7.69 0.44
C ALA A 49 7.51 6.20 0.34
N VAL A 50 8.48 5.29 0.45
CA VAL A 50 8.24 3.84 0.49
C VAL A 50 7.57 3.43 1.80
N ALA A 51 7.99 3.97 2.95
CA ALA A 51 7.40 3.65 4.24
C ALA A 51 5.92 4.06 4.34
N ASP A 52 5.54 5.09 3.57
CA ASP A 52 4.19 5.65 3.54
C ASP A 52 3.43 5.34 2.23
N HIS A 53 3.92 4.44 1.36
CA HIS A 53 3.36 4.32 0.01
C HIS A 53 1.88 3.90 -0.01
N ASP A 54 1.44 3.15 1.00
CA ASP A 54 0.06 2.74 1.18
C ASP A 54 -0.67 3.52 2.30
N ASN A 55 -0.24 4.75 2.61
CA ASN A 55 -0.84 5.54 3.69
C ASN A 55 -2.34 5.87 3.54
N GLY A 56 -2.89 5.73 2.33
CA GLY A 56 -4.33 5.88 2.09
C GLY A 56 -5.17 4.84 2.84
N TRP A 57 -4.56 3.71 3.20
CA TRP A 57 -5.23 2.57 3.85
C TRP A 57 -5.31 2.68 5.36
N TRP A 58 -4.62 3.64 6.00
CA TRP A 58 -4.54 3.73 7.46
C TRP A 58 -5.90 3.70 8.16
N GLU A 59 -6.89 4.46 7.66
CA GLU A 59 -8.23 4.47 8.27
C GLU A 59 -9.00 3.17 8.03
N SER A 60 -8.67 2.44 6.95
CA SER A 60 -9.25 1.14 6.64
C SER A 60 -8.62 0.03 7.48
N ASP A 61 -7.31 0.03 7.66
CA ASP A 61 -6.57 -0.93 8.47
C ASP A 61 -6.94 -0.83 9.95
N ALA A 62 -7.24 0.37 10.47
CA ALA A 62 -7.56 0.59 11.89
C ALA A 62 -8.90 -0.01 12.33
N ALA A 63 -9.79 -0.34 11.39
CA ALA A 63 -11.09 -0.93 11.68
C ALA A 63 -11.48 -1.94 10.58
N PRO A 64 -10.77 -3.07 10.47
CA PRO A 64 -10.98 -4.05 9.40
C PRO A 64 -12.36 -4.66 9.53
N ARG A 65 -13.09 -4.76 8.41
CA ARG A 65 -14.39 -5.45 8.40
C ARG A 65 -14.18 -6.94 8.21
N VAL A 66 -15.10 -7.73 8.74
CA VAL A 66 -15.12 -9.19 8.60
C VAL A 66 -16.31 -9.64 7.75
N GLU A 67 -16.15 -10.72 6.98
CA GLU A 67 -17.23 -11.41 6.28
C GLU A 67 -18.25 -11.93 7.31
N ALA A 68 -19.53 -11.64 7.11
CA ALA A 68 -20.58 -11.98 8.08
C ALA A 68 -20.73 -13.49 8.30
N ALA A 69 -20.46 -14.31 7.28
CA ALA A 69 -20.64 -15.76 7.33
C ALA A 69 -19.54 -16.49 8.11
N ARG A 70 -18.28 -16.01 8.06
CA ARG A 70 -17.11 -16.73 8.58
C ARG A 70 -16.24 -15.91 9.51
N GLY A 71 -16.54 -14.62 9.72
CA GLY A 71 -15.70 -13.72 10.52
C GLY A 71 -14.34 -13.42 9.88
N ARG A 72 -14.10 -13.79 8.62
CA ARG A 72 -12.83 -13.57 7.93
C ARG A 72 -12.63 -12.08 7.62
N PRO A 73 -11.51 -11.44 7.99
CA PRO A 73 -11.24 -10.07 7.57
C PRO A 73 -11.26 -9.96 6.04
N LEU A 74 -11.79 -8.86 5.52
CA LEU A 74 -11.81 -8.63 4.08
C LEU A 74 -10.39 -8.31 3.56
N ASP A 75 -10.07 -8.79 2.36
CA ASP A 75 -8.77 -8.62 1.68
C ASP A 75 -8.79 -7.40 0.74
N PHE A 76 -7.70 -6.61 0.75
CA PHE A 76 -7.53 -5.38 -0.03
C PHE A 76 -7.69 -5.60 -1.54
N LEU A 77 -7.45 -6.83 -2.02
CA LEU A 77 -7.68 -7.21 -3.41
C LEU A 77 -9.17 -7.24 -3.79
N SER A 78 -10.05 -7.42 -2.81
CA SER A 78 -11.48 -7.68 -3.01
C SER A 78 -12.36 -6.42 -2.97
N ILE A 79 -11.79 -5.22 -2.86
CA ILE A 79 -12.60 -4.00 -2.83
C ILE A 79 -12.96 -3.45 -4.22
N PRO A 80 -14.14 -2.82 -4.34
CA PRO A 80 -14.54 -2.07 -5.52
C PRO A 80 -13.50 -1.04 -5.97
N LEU A 81 -13.43 -0.80 -7.28
CA LEU A 81 -12.46 0.10 -7.90
C LEU A 81 -12.61 1.56 -7.42
N ASP A 82 -13.83 2.06 -7.31
CA ASP A 82 -14.14 3.41 -6.82
C ASP A 82 -13.56 3.67 -5.43
N LEU A 83 -13.74 2.73 -4.51
CA LEU A 83 -13.19 2.82 -3.16
C LEU A 83 -11.65 2.78 -3.17
N ARG A 84 -11.07 1.95 -4.02
CA ARG A 84 -9.61 1.87 -4.18
C ARG A 84 -9.04 3.18 -4.71
N LEU A 85 -9.69 3.80 -5.70
CA LEU A 85 -9.31 5.12 -6.22
C LEU A 85 -9.43 6.20 -5.14
N GLU A 86 -10.47 6.17 -4.32
CA GLU A 86 -10.62 7.10 -3.18
C GLU A 86 -9.46 6.97 -2.19
N ILE A 87 -9.12 5.74 -1.81
CA ILE A 87 -8.01 5.41 -0.90
C ILE A 87 -6.68 5.88 -1.50
N TRP A 88 -6.42 5.59 -2.77
CA TRP A 88 -5.19 6.00 -3.45
C TRP A 88 -5.07 7.52 -3.54
N ARG A 89 -6.16 8.21 -3.89
CA ARG A 89 -6.20 9.67 -3.94
C ARG A 89 -5.87 10.28 -2.57
N ARG A 90 -6.49 9.77 -1.51
CA ARG A 90 -6.17 10.17 -0.13
C ARG A 90 -4.70 9.97 0.19
N GLY A 91 -4.14 8.83 -0.19
CA GLY A 91 -2.73 8.49 0.02
C GLY A 91 -1.75 9.46 -0.65
N ILE A 92 -2.08 9.90 -1.87
CA ILE A 92 -1.27 10.87 -2.63
C ILE A 92 -1.38 12.27 -1.99
N GLU A 93 -2.61 12.71 -1.68
CA GLU A 93 -2.91 14.05 -1.19
C GLU A 93 -2.38 14.29 0.23
N ARG A 94 -2.34 13.26 1.09
CA ARG A 94 -2.03 13.38 2.54
C ARG A 94 -0.76 14.17 2.85
N PHE A 95 0.26 14.03 2.01
CA PHE A 95 1.58 14.64 2.23
C PHE A 95 2.04 15.52 1.07
N ALA A 96 1.14 15.87 0.16
CA ALA A 96 1.53 16.56 -1.07
C ALA A 96 2.06 17.97 -0.79
N ALA A 97 1.61 18.62 0.28
CA ALA A 97 2.07 19.95 0.67
C ALA A 97 3.48 19.92 1.30
N GLU A 98 3.76 18.91 2.14
CA GLU A 98 5.04 18.81 2.87
C GLU A 98 6.11 18.05 2.08
N ARG A 99 5.71 17.04 1.30
CA ARG A 99 6.58 16.07 0.62
C ARG A 99 6.14 15.86 -0.84
N PRO A 100 6.12 16.90 -1.70
CA PRO A 100 5.57 16.82 -3.04
C PRO A 100 6.25 15.76 -3.93
N TRP A 101 7.57 15.60 -3.81
CA TRP A 101 8.30 14.57 -4.55
C TRP A 101 7.97 13.15 -4.04
N GLY A 102 7.91 12.96 -2.72
CA GLY A 102 7.45 11.71 -2.12
C GLY A 102 6.01 11.34 -2.54
N SER A 103 5.08 12.29 -2.50
CA SER A 103 3.70 12.08 -2.97
C SER A 103 3.63 11.75 -4.47
N ALA A 104 4.49 12.34 -5.30
CA ALA A 104 4.58 11.99 -6.71
C ALA A 104 5.06 10.55 -6.93
N LEU A 105 5.98 10.04 -6.11
CA LEU A 105 6.40 8.64 -6.14
C LEU A 105 5.25 7.68 -5.75
N VAL A 106 4.47 8.05 -4.73
CA VAL A 106 3.26 7.30 -4.34
C VAL A 106 2.24 7.26 -5.47
N ALA A 107 2.02 8.39 -6.15
CA ALA A 107 1.15 8.44 -7.33
C ALA A 107 1.67 7.53 -8.46
N ALA A 108 2.97 7.58 -8.75
CA ALA A 108 3.60 6.73 -9.76
C ALA A 108 3.48 5.23 -9.42
N HIS A 109 3.58 4.87 -8.14
CA HIS A 109 3.37 3.51 -7.66
C HIS A 109 1.95 3.02 -7.98
N PHE A 110 0.92 3.80 -7.65
CA PHE A 110 -0.48 3.44 -7.95
C PHE A 110 -0.78 3.37 -9.45
N LEU A 111 -0.22 4.27 -10.26
CA LEU A 111 -0.34 4.19 -11.72
C LEU A 111 0.21 2.87 -12.26
N ARG A 112 1.37 2.43 -11.76
CA ARG A 112 1.99 1.17 -12.16
C ARG A 112 1.18 -0.04 -11.71
N LEU A 113 0.62 -0.01 -10.50
CA LEU A 113 -0.29 -1.05 -10.02
C LEU A 113 -1.56 -1.15 -10.86
N SER A 114 -2.16 -0.02 -11.22
CA SER A 114 -3.35 0.04 -12.08
C SER A 114 -3.08 -0.58 -13.45
N ALA A 115 -2.00 -0.16 -14.11
CA ALA A 115 -1.60 -0.69 -15.41
C ALA A 115 -1.35 -2.21 -15.37
N GLY A 116 -0.68 -2.70 -14.32
CA GLY A 116 -0.42 -4.13 -14.15
C GLY A 116 -1.65 -4.98 -13.83
N ARG A 117 -2.77 -4.37 -13.41
CA ARG A 117 -4.05 -5.07 -13.22
C ARG A 117 -4.91 -5.05 -14.47
N ALA A 118 -4.98 -3.92 -15.17
CA ALA A 118 -5.67 -3.84 -16.46
C ALA A 118 -5.14 -4.89 -17.45
N GLY A 119 -3.83 -5.16 -17.45
CA GLY A 119 -3.23 -6.21 -18.27
C GLY A 119 -3.62 -7.65 -17.89
N ARG A 120 -4.03 -7.91 -16.63
CA ARG A 120 -4.51 -9.22 -16.18
C ARG A 120 -6.01 -9.39 -16.45
N GLU A 121 -6.80 -8.35 -16.19
CA GLU A 121 -8.24 -8.33 -16.48
C GLU A 121 -8.55 -8.40 -17.98
N ALA A 122 -7.66 -7.90 -18.84
CA ALA A 122 -7.79 -8.03 -20.30
C ALA A 122 -7.37 -9.42 -20.85
N GLN A 123 -6.83 -10.30 -20.00
CA GLN A 123 -6.41 -11.66 -20.37
C GLN A 123 -7.37 -12.74 -19.84
N GLU A 124 -8.41 -12.34 -19.08
CA GLU A 124 -9.50 -13.17 -18.58
C GLU A 124 -10.78 -12.92 -19.41
#